data_AF-I2C1N9-F1
#
_entry.id   AF-I2C1N9-F1
#
_cell.length_a   1.000
_cell.length_b   1.000
_cell.length_c   1.000
_cell.angle_alpha   90.00
_cell.angle_beta   90.00
_cell.angle_gamma   90.00
#
_symmetry.space_group_name_H-M   'P 1'
#
loop_
_entity.id
_entity.type
_entity.pdbx_description
1 polymer ?
#
loop_
_entity_poly.entity_id
_entity_poly.type
_entity_poly.pdbx_seq_one_letter_code
_entity_poly.pdbx_strand_id
1 'polypeptide(L)'
;MGMLKKAGLVKVQPGIAGAELAKDLTEITLLDVYRAVHVVQDKELFSIHENPNPQCPVGRNIQSTIGPIFEIAQSALEKALGHITIDDVVKDIIEKEKLTNNC
;
A
#
# COMPACT_ATOMS: atom_id res chain seq x y z
N MET A 1 1.47 10.73 10.40
CA MET A 1 2.55 10.10 11.21
C MET A 1 2.06 9.06 12.22
N GLY A 2 0.93 9.24 12.90
CA GLY A 2 0.41 8.26 13.87
C GLY A 2 0.23 6.83 13.32
N MET A 3 -0.21 6.69 12.07
CA MET A 3 -0.36 5.40 11.39
C MET A 3 0.97 4.68 11.18
N LEU A 4 1.99 5.38 10.66
CA LEU A 4 3.34 4.84 10.47
C LEU A 4 3.99 4.45 11.80
N LYS A 5 3.75 5.23 12.86
CA LYS A 5 4.17 4.87 14.23
C LYS A 5 3.49 3.60 14.72
N LYS A 6 2.17 3.48 14.53
CA LYS A 6 1.38 2.29 14.89
C LYS A 6 1.85 1.04 14.13
N ALA A 7 2.26 1.20 12.88
CA ALA A 7 2.84 0.15 12.06
C ALA A 7 4.32 -0.15 12.37
N GLY A 8 4.94 0.57 13.31
CA GLY A 8 6.34 0.36 13.69
C GLY A 8 7.34 0.72 12.60
N LEU A 9 6.98 1.62 11.68
CA LEU A 9 7.86 2.10 10.61
C LEU A 9 8.64 3.35 11.02
N VAL A 10 8.10 4.14 11.95
CA VAL A 10 8.74 5.33 12.52
C VAL A 10 8.61 5.39 14.03
N LYS A 11 9.58 6.04 14.68
CA LYS A 11 9.58 6.41 16.10
C LYS A 11 9.24 7.90 16.21
N VAL A 12 8.37 8.23 17.16
CA VAL A 12 8.02 9.61 17.51
C VAL A 12 8.00 9.72 19.03
N GLN A 13 8.84 10.62 19.56
CA GLN A 13 9.00 10.86 21.00
C GLN A 13 8.21 12.11 21.42
N PRO A 14 7.34 12.03 22.45
CA PRO A 14 6.66 13.21 22.97
C PRO A 14 7.66 14.28 23.43
N GLY A 15 7.42 15.54 23.06
CA GLY A 15 8.28 16.66 23.45
C GLY A 15 9.55 16.84 22.59
N ILE A 16 9.82 15.94 21.65
CA ILE A 16 10.89 16.09 20.65
C ILE A 16 10.25 16.28 19.27
N ALA A 17 10.69 17.31 18.55
CA ALA A 17 10.20 17.57 17.21
C ALA A 17 10.72 16.53 16.21
N GLY A 18 9.84 16.05 15.33
CA GLY A 18 10.19 15.16 14.23
C GLY A 18 9.88 13.69 14.46
N ALA A 19 10.41 12.85 13.58
CA ALA A 19 10.28 11.41 13.60
C ALA A 19 11.56 10.77 13.08
N GLU A 20 11.88 9.59 13.61
CA GLU A 20 13.02 8.79 13.17
C GLU A 20 12.53 7.48 12.55
N LEU A 21 13.31 6.92 11.64
CA LEU A 21 13.02 5.58 11.12
C LEU A 21 13.13 4.55 12.24
N ALA A 22 12.17 3.62 12.28
CA ALA A 22 12.19 2.53 13.24
C ALA A 22 13.00 1.32 12.76
N LYS A 23 13.27 1.25 11.45
CA LYS A 23 13.97 0.16 10.72
C LYS A 23 14.84 0.76 9.62
N ASP A 24 15.76 -0.01 9.07
CA ASP A 24 16.55 0.43 7.91
C ASP A 24 15.66 0.59 6.66
N LEU A 25 16.02 1.47 5.73
CA LEU A 25 15.27 1.69 4.49
C LEU A 25 15.20 0.42 3.62
N THR A 26 16.21 -0.43 3.70
CA THR A 26 16.28 -1.73 3.00
C THR A 26 15.31 -2.77 3.58
N GLU A 27 14.79 -2.53 4.78
CA GLU A 27 13.85 -3.43 5.47
C GLU A 27 12.38 -2.98 5.37
N ILE A 28 12.13 -1.80 4.78
CA ILE A 28 10.78 -1.25 4.64
C ILE A 28 10.38 -1.37 3.19
N THR A 29 9.38 -2.19 2.90
CA THR A 29 8.80 -2.30 1.56
C THR A 29 7.73 -1.24 1.32
N LEU A 30 7.43 -0.95 0.05
CA LEU A 30 6.28 -0.13 -0.30
C LEU A 30 4.96 -0.77 0.15
N LEU A 31 4.90 -2.10 0.24
CA LEU A 31 3.75 -2.82 0.80
C LEU A 31 3.55 -2.52 2.29
N ASP A 32 4.63 -2.40 3.07
CA ASP A 32 4.56 -2.04 4.49
C ASP A 32 3.95 -0.65 4.66
N VAL A 33 4.41 0.31 3.84
CA VAL A 33 3.85 1.67 3.85
C VAL A 33 2.40 1.68 3.41
N TYR A 34 2.07 0.98 2.31
CA TYR A 34 0.72 0.85 1.77
C TYR A 34 -0.27 0.33 2.82
N ARG A 35 0.10 -0.73 3.54
CA ARG A 35 -0.71 -1.29 4.63
C ARG A 35 -0.77 -0.36 5.85
N ALA A 36 0.33 0.31 6.19
CA ALA A 36 0.39 1.18 7.36
C ALA A 36 -0.58 2.35 7.27
N VAL A 37 -0.74 2.96 6.09
CA VAL A 37 -1.60 4.14 5.90
C VAL A 37 -3.07 3.80 5.65
N HIS A 38 -3.49 2.54 5.84
CA HIS A 38 -4.86 2.06 5.66
C HIS A 38 -5.49 2.53 4.33
N VAL A 39 -4.74 2.47 3.22
CA VAL A 39 -5.30 2.82 1.90
C VAL A 39 -6.53 1.98 1.56
N VAL A 40 -6.62 0.78 2.14
CA VAL A 40 -7.75 -0.14 1.99
C VAL A 40 -8.43 -0.30 3.35
N GLN A 41 -9.64 0.24 3.49
CA GLN A 41 -10.52 -0.15 4.60
C GLN A 41 -11.04 -1.56 4.31
N ASP A 42 -11.11 -2.42 5.33
CA ASP A 42 -11.73 -3.75 5.27
C ASP A 42 -11.19 -4.73 4.21
N LYS A 43 -9.88 -4.66 3.90
CA LYS A 43 -9.14 -5.63 3.07
C LYS A 43 -9.53 -5.72 1.59
N GLU A 44 -10.40 -4.85 1.08
CA GLU A 44 -10.85 -4.90 -0.31
C GLU A 44 -10.39 -3.68 -1.13
N LEU A 45 -9.46 -3.88 -2.06
CA LEU A 45 -9.03 -2.84 -3.02
C LEU A 45 -10.19 -2.32 -3.88
N PHE A 46 -11.22 -3.15 -4.07
CA PHE A 46 -12.38 -2.87 -4.89
C PHE A 46 -13.65 -3.08 -4.07
N SER A 47 -14.49 -2.05 -3.96
CA SER A 47 -15.78 -2.19 -3.29
C SER A 47 -16.74 -3.03 -4.13
N ILE A 48 -17.34 -4.06 -3.52
CA ILE A 48 -18.41 -4.84 -4.14
C ILE A 48 -19.77 -4.32 -3.66
N HIS A 49 -20.76 -4.26 -4.55
CA HIS A 49 -22.11 -3.85 -4.19
C HIS A 49 -22.78 -4.84 -3.23
N GLU A 50 -23.21 -4.38 -2.06
CA GLU A 50 -23.75 -5.23 -0.99
C GLU A 50 -25.17 -5.79 -1.27
N ASN A 51 -25.94 -5.14 -2.15
CA ASN A 51 -27.36 -5.48 -2.37
C ASN A 51 -27.70 -5.75 -3.85
N PRO A 52 -27.11 -6.78 -4.47
CA PRO A 52 -27.49 -7.14 -5.83
C PRO A 52 -28.91 -7.71 -5.90
N ASN A 53 -29.63 -7.44 -6.99
CA ASN A 53 -30.98 -7.96 -7.20
C ASN A 53 -30.96 -9.50 -7.35
N PRO A 54 -31.57 -10.28 -6.43
CA PRO A 54 -31.54 -11.74 -6.48
C PRO A 54 -32.38 -12.32 -7.64
N GLN A 55 -33.35 -11.58 -8.16
CA GLN A 55 -34.15 -12.00 -9.31
C GLN A 55 -33.40 -11.83 -10.63
N CYS A 56 -32.43 -10.92 -10.68
CA CYS A 56 -31.56 -10.73 -11.83
C CYS A 56 -30.47 -11.82 -11.88
N PRO A 57 -30.31 -12.58 -12.99
CA PRO A 57 -29.24 -13.56 -13.13
C PRO A 57 -27.84 -12.95 -12.99
N VAL A 58 -27.64 -11.72 -13.47
CA VAL A 58 -26.36 -11.01 -13.28
C VAL A 58 -26.21 -10.62 -11.80
N GLY A 59 -27.23 -10.00 -11.22
CA GLY A 59 -27.20 -9.55 -9.83
C GLY A 59 -26.85 -10.67 -8.86
N ARG A 60 -27.60 -11.78 -8.88
CA ARG A 60 -27.37 -12.90 -7.94
C ARG A 60 -26.00 -13.57 -8.04
N ASN A 61 -25.24 -13.35 -9.13
CA ASN A 61 -23.96 -14.02 -9.40
C ASN A 61 -22.75 -13.08 -9.48
N ILE A 62 -22.94 -11.76 -9.61
CA ILE A 62 -21.84 -10.84 -9.95
C ILE A 62 -20.74 -10.83 -8.89
N GLN A 63 -21.11 -10.84 -7.60
CA GLN A 63 -20.16 -10.81 -6.49
C GLN A 63 -19.26 -12.05 -6.46
N SER A 64 -19.83 -13.25 -6.56
CA SER A 64 -19.05 -14.50 -6.60
C SER A 64 -18.24 -14.65 -7.88
N THR A 65 -18.65 -13.98 -8.96
CA THR A 65 -17.94 -14.00 -10.24
C THR A 65 -16.72 -13.08 -10.21
N ILE A 66 -16.86 -11.88 -9.67
CA ILE A 66 -15.81 -10.85 -9.73
C ILE A 66 -14.88 -10.86 -8.51
N GLY A 67 -15.34 -11.33 -7.35
CA GLY A 67 -14.55 -11.40 -6.12
C GLY A 67 -13.17 -12.05 -6.32
N PRO A 68 -13.09 -13.28 -6.88
CA PRO A 68 -11.80 -13.93 -7.13
C PRO A 68 -10.89 -13.15 -8.10
N ILE A 69 -11.46 -12.45 -9.08
CA ILE A 69 -10.70 -11.62 -10.04
C ILE A 69 -10.08 -10.42 -9.31
N PHE A 70 -10.84 -9.79 -8.42
CA PHE A 70 -10.39 -8.69 -7.58
C PHE A 70 -9.32 -9.12 -6.58
N GLU A 71 -9.46 -10.29 -5.96
CA GLU A 71 -8.42 -10.87 -5.10
C GLU A 71 -7.10 -11.11 -5.86
N ILE A 72 -7.17 -11.65 -7.08
CA ILE A 72 -5.99 -11.84 -7.94
C ILE A 72 -5.32 -10.50 -8.25
N ALA A 73 -6.11 -9.49 -8.62
CA ALA A 73 -5.60 -8.16 -8.94
C ALA A 73 -4.94 -7.49 -7.71
N GLN A 74 -5.56 -7.58 -6.54
CA GLN A 74 -5.00 -7.07 -5.29
C GLN A 74 -3.72 -7.82 -4.92
N SER A 75 -3.70 -9.14 -5.02
CA SER A 75 -2.50 -9.95 -4.74
C SER A 75 -1.34 -9.59 -5.67
N ALA A 76 -1.62 -9.36 -6.96
CA ALA A 76 -0.60 -8.94 -7.92
C ALA A 76 0.00 -7.57 -7.57
N LEU A 77 -0.84 -6.61 -7.17
CA LEU A 77 -0.38 -5.31 -6.68
C LEU A 77 0.47 -5.46 -5.42
N GLU A 78 -0.03 -6.17 -4.41
CA GLU A 78 0.69 -6.34 -3.14
C GLU A 78 2.04 -7.04 -3.34
N LYS A 79 2.11 -8.02 -4.24
CA LYS A 79 3.36 -8.69 -4.60
C LYS A 79 4.35 -7.73 -5.26
N ALA A 80 3.88 -6.87 -6.17
CA ALA A 80 4.74 -5.86 -6.79
C ALA A 80 5.30 -4.87 -5.76
N LEU A 81 4.45 -4.37 -4.86
CA LEU A 81 4.86 -3.45 -3.79
C LEU A 81 5.77 -4.12 -2.74
N GLY A 82 5.61 -5.42 -2.51
CA GLY A 82 6.43 -6.19 -1.57
C GLY A 82 7.86 -6.45 -2.05
N HIS A 83 8.14 -6.24 -3.33
CA HIS A 83 9.48 -6.39 -3.91
C HIS A 83 10.28 -5.09 -3.99
N ILE A 84 9.67 -3.94 -3.65
CA ILE A 84 10.31 -2.63 -3.75
C ILE A 84 10.47 -2.06 -2.35
N THR A 85 11.70 -1.72 -1.98
CA THR A 85 12.02 -1.11 -0.69
C THR A 85 12.01 0.41 -0.77
N ILE A 86 11.96 1.09 0.38
CA ILE A 86 12.11 2.55 0.44
C ILE A 86 13.53 2.96 0.01
N ASP A 87 14.53 2.12 0.27
CA ASP A 87 15.90 2.34 -0.21
C ASP A 87 15.97 2.37 -1.75
N ASP A 88 15.25 1.47 -2.44
CA ASP A 88 15.17 1.47 -3.90
C ASP A 88 14.58 2.79 -4.44
N VAL A 89 13.52 3.29 -3.79
CA VAL A 89 12.89 4.57 -4.16
C VAL A 89 13.85 5.74 -3.93
N VAL A 90 14.55 5.76 -2.80
CA VAL A 90 15.52 6.82 -2.48
C VAL A 90 16.68 6.82 -3.49
N LYS A 91 17.20 5.64 -3.84
CA LYS A 91 18.26 5.49 -4.85
C LYS A 91 17.83 6.02 -6.21
N ASP A 92 16.63 5.65 -6.66
CA ASP A 92 16.08 6.11 -7.94
C ASP A 92 15.89 7.63 -7.99
N ILE A 93 15.41 8.26 -6.90
CA ILE A 93 15.31 9.71 -6.79
C ILE A 93 16.70 10.37 -6.89
N ILE A 94 17.68 9.87 -6.14
CA ILE A 94 19.05 10.41 -6.15
C ILE A 94 19.69 10.26 -7.53
N GLU A 95 19.45 9.14 -8.22
CA GLU A 95 19.94 8.92 -9.58
C GLU A 95 19.33 9.91 -10.57
N LYS A 96 18.01 10.13 -10.51
CA LYS A 96 17.31 11.12 -11.35
C LYS A 96 17.80 12.55 -11.10
N GLU A 97 18.02 12.94 -9.84
CA GLU A 97 18.57 14.26 -9.49
C GLU A 97 19.97 14.50 -10.06
N LYS A 98 20.83 13.46 -10.11
CA LYS A 98 22.16 13.59 -10.74
C LYS A 98 22.05 13.85 -12.25
N LEU A 99 21.05 13.28 -12.91
CA LEU A 99 20.82 13.46 -14.34
C LEU A 99 20.28 14.86 -14.66
N THR A 100 19.42 15.44 -13.81
CA THR A 100 18.90 16.80 -13.99
C THR A 100 19.92 17.89 -13.74
N ASN A 101 20.92 17.65 -12.87
CA ASN A 101 21.97 18.62 -12.56
C ASN A 101 23.15 18.62 -13.55
N ASN A 102 23.07 17.84 -14.63
CA ASN A 102 24.07 17.75 -15.69
C ASN A 102 23.70 18.50 -17.00
N CYS A 103 22.72 19.41 -16.94
CA CYS A 103 22.30 20.29 -18.04
C CYS A 103 22.65 21.76 -17.77
#